data_AF-A0A9E2ZBQ9-F1
#
_entry.id   AF-A0A9E2ZBQ9-F1
#
_cell.length_a   1.000
_cell.length_b   1.000
_cell.length_c   1.000
_cell.angle_alpha   90.00
_cell.angle_beta   90.00
_cell.angle_gamma   90.00
#
_symmetry.space_group_name_H-M   'P 1'
#
loop_
_entity.id
_entity.type
_entity.pdbx_description
1 polymer ?
#
loop_
_entity_poly.entity_id
_entity_poly.type
_entity_poly.pdbx_seq_one_letter_code
_entity_poly.pdbx_strand_id
1 'polypeptide(L)'
;LTPFHVDYHLLDSYVPGAPGGTGGTFAWELAKAHRGNVPVILSGGLTAENVAQAIAVVSPHAVDVASGVELVPGRKDHDKLAAFAAAVASPPPVPVSAP
;
A
#
# COMPACT_ATOMS: atom_id res chain seq x y z
N LEU A 1 -6.96 26.35 -7.04
CA LEU A 1 -6.74 25.60 -5.80
C LEU A 1 -5.28 25.76 -5.45
N THR A 2 -4.96 26.38 -4.31
CA THR A 2 -3.58 26.44 -3.82
C THR A 2 -3.15 25.01 -3.46
N PRO A 3 -2.07 24.48 -4.03
CA PRO A 3 -1.60 23.15 -3.66
C PRO A 3 -1.24 23.17 -2.17
N PHE A 4 -1.76 22.20 -1.41
CA PHE A 4 -1.31 21.99 -0.04
C PHE A 4 0.14 21.51 -0.09
N HIS A 5 1.02 22.20 0.64
CA HIS A 5 2.39 21.73 0.81
C HIS A 5 2.38 20.61 1.84
N VAL A 6 2.76 19.41 1.43
CA VAL A 6 2.84 18.21 2.27
C VAL A 6 4.11 17.44 1.93
N ASP A 7 4.67 16.78 2.94
CA ASP A 7 5.89 15.97 2.76
C ASP A 7 5.59 14.64 2.04
N TYR A 8 4.36 14.11 2.17
CA TYR A 8 3.94 12.84 1.60
C TYR A 8 2.49 12.88 1.11
N HIS A 9 2.20 12.08 0.09
CA HIS A 9 0.83 11.75 -0.30
C HIS A 9 0.47 10.33 0.12
N LEU A 10 -0.58 10.18 0.94
CA LEU A 10 -1.17 8.88 1.23
C LEU A 10 -2.25 8.56 0.18
N LEU A 11 -2.04 7.49 -0.57
CA LEU A 11 -2.99 6.99 -1.57
C LEU A 11 -3.72 5.77 -1.02
N ASP A 12 -5.01 5.93 -0.74
CA ASP A 12 -5.87 4.86 -0.21
C ASP A 12 -6.66 4.21 -1.35
N SER A 13 -6.44 2.90 -1.57
CA SER A 13 -7.19 2.14 -2.57
C SER A 13 -8.59 1.78 -2.06
N TYR A 14 -9.56 2.66 -2.35
CA TYR A 14 -10.98 2.44 -2.05
C TYR A 14 -11.69 1.63 -3.15
N VAL A 15 -12.50 0.64 -2.76
CA VAL A 15 -13.45 -0.07 -3.65
C VAL A 15 -14.88 0.18 -3.15
N PRO A 16 -15.83 0.58 -4.03
CA PRO A 16 -17.20 0.87 -3.62
C PRO A 16 -17.90 -0.34 -2.96
N GLY A 17 -18.54 -0.10 -1.81
CA GLY A 17 -19.40 -1.10 -1.14
C GLY A 17 -18.73 -1.91 -0.01
N ALA A 18 -17.44 -1.73 0.23
CA ALA A 18 -16.74 -2.27 1.41
C ALA A 18 -15.90 -1.17 2.08
N PRO A 19 -15.95 -1.01 3.41
CA PRO A 19 -14.94 -0.22 4.10
C PRO A 19 -13.60 -0.99 4.03
N GLY A 20 -12.71 -0.56 3.13
CA GLY A 20 -11.35 -1.10 2.98
C GLY A 20 -11.12 -1.88 1.69
N GLY A 21 -9.94 -1.64 1.09
CA GLY A 21 -9.49 -2.18 -0.19
C GLY A 21 -9.49 -3.72 -0.25
N THR A 22 -9.93 -4.24 -1.38
CA THR A 22 -10.11 -5.68 -1.64
C THR A 22 -8.97 -6.29 -2.46
N GLY A 23 -7.79 -5.65 -2.50
CA GLY A 23 -6.61 -6.20 -3.17
C GLY A 23 -6.68 -6.17 -4.71
N GLY A 24 -7.49 -5.29 -5.28
CA GLY A 24 -7.53 -5.10 -6.74
C GLY A 24 -6.26 -4.44 -7.26
N THR A 25 -5.48 -5.17 -8.08
CA THR A 25 -4.28 -4.71 -8.80
C THR A 25 -4.47 -3.40 -9.58
N PHE A 26 -5.70 -3.05 -9.95
CA PHE A 26 -6.04 -1.87 -10.75
C PHE A 26 -5.79 -0.53 -10.04
N ALA A 27 -5.86 -0.46 -8.71
CA ALA A 27 -5.60 0.79 -7.97
C ALA A 27 -4.09 1.12 -7.89
N TRP A 28 -3.21 0.12 -7.98
CA TRP A 28 -1.77 0.28 -7.84
C TRP A 28 -1.11 0.90 -9.07
N GLU A 29 -1.58 0.58 -10.27
CA GLU A 29 -1.10 1.23 -11.50
C GLU A 29 -1.45 2.74 -11.53
N LEU A 30 -2.56 3.14 -10.89
CA LEU A 30 -2.91 4.54 -10.68
C LEU A 30 -1.94 5.25 -9.71
N ALA A 31 -1.49 4.56 -8.66
CA ALA A 31 -0.45 5.07 -7.77
C ALA A 31 0.90 5.22 -8.50
N LYS A 32 1.24 4.28 -9.39
CA LYS A 32 2.43 4.37 -10.26
C LYS A 32 2.36 5.55 -11.25
N ALA A 33 1.15 5.95 -11.65
CA ALA A 33 0.92 7.13 -12.47
C ALA A 33 1.07 8.45 -11.70
N HIS A 34 1.35 8.44 -10.39
CA HIS A 34 1.64 9.64 -9.62
C HIS A 34 2.95 10.29 -10.12
N ARG A 35 2.81 11.36 -10.92
CA ARG A 35 3.93 12.10 -11.54
C ARG A 35 4.51 13.21 -10.63
N GLY A 36 4.10 13.29 -9.37
CA GLY A 36 4.54 14.34 -8.45
C GLY A 36 5.92 14.04 -7.84
N ASN A 37 6.65 15.10 -7.47
CA ASN A 37 7.90 14.98 -6.70
C ASN A 37 7.67 14.61 -5.23
N VAL A 38 6.42 14.55 -4.78
CA VAL A 38 6.05 14.21 -3.41
C VAL A 38 6.04 12.69 -3.25
N PRO A 39 6.84 12.11 -2.33
CA PRO A 39 6.85 10.66 -2.12
C PRO A 39 5.48 10.12 -1.68
N VAL A 40 5.19 8.88 -2.10
CA VAL A 40 3.90 8.23 -1.88
C VAL A 40 3.96 7.24 -0.73
N ILE A 41 2.94 7.28 0.13
CA ILE A 41 2.58 6.23 1.09
C ILE A 41 1.39 5.46 0.53
N LEU A 42 1.53 4.16 0.33
CA LEU A 42 0.45 3.31 -0.20
C LEU A 42 -0.38 2.73 0.94
N SER A 43 -1.69 2.91 0.90
CA SER A 43 -2.64 2.36 1.88
C SER A 43 -3.86 1.73 1.19
N GLY A 44 -4.74 1.15 2.01
CA GLY A 44 -6.01 0.57 1.59
C GLY A 44 -5.88 -0.91 1.26
N GLY A 45 -6.45 -1.75 2.12
CA GLY A 45 -6.60 -3.18 1.83
C GLY A 45 -5.31 -3.99 1.81
N LEU A 46 -4.20 -3.46 2.34
CA LEU A 46 -2.95 -4.18 2.39
C LEU A 46 -2.99 -5.30 3.44
N THR A 47 -2.45 -6.46 3.08
CA THR A 47 -2.32 -7.65 3.94
C THR A 47 -0.94 -8.29 3.72
N ALA A 48 -0.57 -9.26 4.56
CA ALA A 48 0.71 -9.95 4.42
C ALA A 48 0.83 -10.69 3.07
N GLU A 49 -0.30 -11.11 2.49
CA GLU A 49 -0.37 -11.83 1.23
C GLU A 49 -0.17 -10.94 0.00
N ASN A 50 -0.45 -9.64 0.10
CA ASN A 50 -0.48 -8.74 -1.07
C ASN A 50 0.55 -7.61 -1.02
N VAL A 51 1.09 -7.26 0.15
CA VAL A 51 1.94 -6.06 0.32
C VAL A 51 3.24 -6.16 -0.46
N ALA A 52 3.86 -7.33 -0.54
CA ALA A 52 5.09 -7.52 -1.29
C ALA A 52 4.90 -7.24 -2.79
N GLN A 53 3.77 -7.68 -3.36
CA GLN A 53 3.41 -7.40 -4.74
C GLN A 53 3.09 -5.91 -4.94
N ALA A 54 2.36 -5.30 -4.01
CA ALA A 54 2.04 -3.88 -4.05
C ALA A 54 3.31 -3.02 -4.06
N ILE A 55 4.29 -3.35 -3.21
CA ILE A 55 5.61 -2.70 -3.18
C ILE A 55 6.35 -2.89 -4.50
N ALA A 56 6.37 -4.10 -5.06
CA ALA A 56 7.07 -4.36 -6.31
C ALA A 56 6.47 -3.60 -7.51
N VAL A 57 5.15 -3.43 -7.54
CA VAL A 57 4.43 -2.73 -8.63
C VAL A 57 4.54 -1.21 -8.50
N VAL A 58 4.34 -0.68 -7.29
CA VAL A 58 4.22 0.77 -7.05
C VAL A 58 5.55 1.41 -6.67
N SER A 59 6.46 0.65 -6.06
CA SER A 59 7.70 1.15 -5.42
C SER A 59 7.45 2.37 -4.53
N PRO A 60 6.53 2.30 -3.54
CA PRO A 60 6.19 3.44 -2.71
C PRO A 60 7.30 3.75 -1.71
N HIS A 61 7.29 4.96 -1.14
CA HIS A 61 8.20 5.34 -0.06
C HIS A 61 7.88 4.59 1.25
N ALA A 62 6.59 4.39 1.52
CA ALA A 62 6.12 3.61 2.65
C ALA A 62 4.78 2.92 2.34
N VAL A 63 4.41 1.96 3.19
CA VAL A 63 3.08 1.34 3.20
C VAL A 63 2.40 1.60 4.53
N ASP A 64 1.08 1.74 4.51
CA ASP A 64 0.22 1.91 5.68
C ASP A 64 -0.83 0.80 5.72
N VAL A 65 -1.03 0.21 6.91
CA VAL A 65 -1.94 -0.92 7.09
C VAL A 65 -2.80 -0.76 8.34
N ALA A 66 -4.12 -0.91 8.16
CA ALA A 66 -5.10 -0.87 9.24
C ALA A 66 -5.74 -2.24 9.45
N SER A 67 -6.84 -2.54 8.74
CA SER A 67 -7.67 -3.73 8.94
C SER A 67 -6.97 -5.04 8.55
N GLY A 68 -6.02 -5.03 7.62
CA GLY A 68 -5.30 -6.24 7.18
C GLY A 68 -4.48 -6.94 8.26
N VAL A 69 -4.17 -6.23 9.35
CA VAL A 69 -3.45 -6.75 10.52
C VAL A 69 -4.33 -6.81 11.78
N GLU A 70 -5.65 -6.73 11.63
CA GLU A 70 -6.59 -6.81 12.73
C GLU A 70 -7.15 -8.23 12.93
N LEU A 71 -7.37 -8.61 14.19
CA LEU A 71 -8.11 -9.81 14.56
C LEU A 71 -9.62 -9.53 14.47
N VAL A 72 -10.02 -8.38 14.99
CA VAL A 72 -11.36 -7.80 14.93
C VAL A 72 -11.21 -6.27 14.81
N PRO A 73 -12.23 -5.53 14.33
CA PRO A 73 -12.13 -4.08 14.16
C PRO A 73 -11.54 -3.37 15.38
N GLY A 74 -10.43 -2.65 15.18
CA GLY A 74 -9.73 -1.90 16.22
C GLY A 74 -8.82 -2.72 17.15
N ARG A 75 -8.73 -4.05 17.00
CA ARG A 75 -7.80 -4.91 17.76
C ARG A 75 -6.80 -5.58 16.82
N LYS A 76 -5.53 -5.18 16.94
CA LYS A 76 -4.42 -5.76 16.16
C LYS A 76 -4.15 -7.21 16.55
N ASP A 77 -3.75 -7.98 15.55
CA ASP A 77 -3.27 -9.35 15.69
C ASP A 77 -1.74 -9.36 15.57
N HIS A 78 -1.06 -9.87 16.59
CA HIS A 78 0.41 -9.86 16.65
C HIS A 78 1.04 -10.75 15.58
N ASP A 79 0.40 -11.88 15.26
CA ASP A 79 0.91 -12.81 14.24
C ASP A 79 0.74 -12.20 12.84
N LYS A 80 -0.38 -11.51 12.59
CA LYS A 80 -0.57 -10.78 11.33
C LYS A 80 0.39 -9.60 11.18
N LEU A 81 0.66 -8.86 12.26
CA LEU A 81 1.66 -7.79 12.26
C LEU A 81 3.05 -8.32 11.90
N ALA A 82 3.46 -9.43 12.53
CA ALA A 82 4.74 -10.06 12.25
C ALA A 82 4.82 -10.57 10.80
N ALA A 83 3.77 -11.24 10.31
CA ALA A 83 3.68 -11.70 8.93
C ALA A 83 3.74 -10.55 7.93
N PHE A 84 3.03 -9.45 8.20
CA PHE A 84 3.04 -8.25 7.37
C PHE A 84 4.43 -7.61 7.31
N ALA A 85 5.07 -7.43 8.47
CA ALA A 85 6.42 -6.86 8.54
C ALA A 85 7.45 -7.74 7.78
N ALA A 86 7.34 -9.06 7.88
CA ALA A 86 8.18 -9.99 7.14
C ALA A 86 7.97 -9.88 5.62
N ALA A 87 6.72 -9.76 5.17
CA ALA A 87 6.38 -9.59 3.76
C ALA A 87 6.90 -8.24 3.19
N VAL A 88 6.85 -7.17 3.98
CA VAL A 88 7.41 -5.86 3.61
C VAL A 88 8.93 -5.90 3.49
N ALA A 89 9.62 -6.69 4.33
CA ALA A 89 11.08 -6.81 4.31
C ALA A 89 11.62 -7.69 3.17
N SER A 90 10.76 -8.47 2.52
CA SER A 90 11.14 -9.40 1.44
C SER A 90 10.34 -9.17 0.14
N PRO A 91 10.30 -7.94 -0.42
CA PRO A 91 9.61 -7.73 -1.68
C PRO A 91 10.38 -8.45 -2.81
N PRO A 92 9.68 -9.07 -3.77
CA PRO A 92 10.35 -9.62 -4.94
C PRO A 92 11.12 -8.50 -5.68
N PRO A 93 12.25 -8.83 -6.33
CA PRO A 93 13.04 -7.82 -7.04
C PRO A 93 12.15 -7.08 -8.04
N VAL A 94 12.21 -5.74 -8.00
CA VAL A 94 11.47 -4.87 -8.90
C VAL A 94 11.86 -5.24 -10.33
N PRO A 95 10.92 -5.56 -11.24
CA PRO A 95 11.26 -5.76 -12.64
C PRO A 95 11.85 -4.46 -13.18
N VAL A 96 13.15 -4.49 -13.46
CA VAL A 96 13.86 -3.38 -14.10
C VAL A 96 13.17 -3.18 -15.44
N SER A 97 12.43 -2.09 -15.60
CA SER A 97 11.90 -1.73 -16.92
C SER A 97 13.12 -1.44 -17.80
N ALA A 98 13.38 -2.34 -18.74
CA ALA A 98 14.43 -2.19 -19.74
C ALA A 98 14.18 -0.89 -20.55
N PRO A 99 15.25 -0.23 -21.03
CA PRO A 99 15.14 1.01 -21.80
C PRO A 99 14.35 0.83 -23.10
#